data_AF-D8QA01-F1
#
_entry.id   AF-D8QA01-F1
#
_cell.length_a   1.000
_cell.length_b   1.000
_cell.length_c   1.000
_cell.angle_alpha   90.00
_cell.angle_beta   90.00
_cell.angle_gamma   90.00
#
_symmetry.space_group_name_H-M   'P 1'
#
loop_
_entity.id
_entity.type
_entity.pdbx_description
1 polymer ?
#
loop_
_entity_poly.entity_id
_entity_poly.type
_entity_poly.pdbx_seq_one_letter_code
_entity_poly.pdbx_strand_id
1 'polypeptide(L)'
;MESLLRWSIANSAPPAEGAEQQPRPAPQALDPGIIDHILGRPDSELMKEDVQAATDATKSDDERVDALDHLEMLIEQIDNANNLEKLNLWEPLHSLVTSPDTPPPVALQALWVVGTALQNNPSAQDSYIKLDPLPALLGFLSPTSPNSSAKLRSKVIYTLSGLIKHNAPVVSTLDNDEGAGWAALRDALSDPDRTVRRKAIFLLNALLIPQGEKEHVTEESQAGSTAVTATEPAEADSRLHTDPPAAPHPNSHAAALANPDRGATSPLTRTALAKHGIVDSVVEGLVNPVPSGVDGDEAEEDLDFVEGCVR
;
A
#
# COMPACT_ATOMS: atom_id res chain seq x y z
N MET A 1 24.77 -36.28 -16.15
CA MET A 1 24.05 -37.05 -15.11
C MET A 1 25.02 -37.81 -14.20
N GLU A 2 26.04 -38.51 -14.74
CA GLU A 2 27.09 -39.15 -13.93
C GLU A 2 27.92 -38.18 -13.07
N SER A 3 28.10 -36.93 -13.51
CA SER A 3 28.80 -35.89 -12.75
C SER A 3 28.09 -35.51 -11.45
N LEU A 4 26.75 -35.43 -11.48
CA LEU A 4 25.92 -35.14 -10.29
C LEU A 4 25.85 -36.34 -9.34
N LEU A 5 25.81 -37.57 -9.89
CA LEU A 5 25.88 -38.80 -9.08
C LEU A 5 27.23 -38.97 -8.40
N ARG A 6 28.35 -38.67 -9.09
CA ARG A 6 29.68 -38.66 -8.45
C ARG A 6 29.79 -37.62 -7.36
N TRP A 7 29.21 -36.44 -7.59
CA TRP A 7 29.19 -35.37 -6.60
C TRP A 7 28.36 -35.73 -5.37
N SER A 8 27.16 -36.31 -5.56
CA SER A 8 26.31 -36.72 -4.44
C SER A 8 26.95 -37.84 -3.62
N ILE A 9 27.57 -38.83 -4.26
CA ILE A 9 28.27 -39.92 -3.56
C ILE A 9 29.47 -39.38 -2.76
N ALA A 10 30.23 -38.43 -3.31
CA ALA A 10 31.37 -37.82 -2.62
C ALA A 10 30.97 -36.97 -1.39
N ASN A 11 29.76 -36.40 -1.39
CA ASN A 11 29.27 -35.51 -0.32
C ASN A 11 28.24 -36.15 0.62
N SER A 12 27.83 -37.41 0.41
CA SER A 12 26.80 -38.09 1.23
C SER A 12 27.36 -39.18 2.16
N ALA A 13 28.66 -39.50 2.11
CA ALA A 13 29.26 -40.49 2.98
C ALA A 13 29.69 -39.86 4.34
N PRO A 14 29.41 -40.49 5.49
CA PRO A 14 30.00 -40.09 6.76
C PRO A 14 31.53 -40.26 6.70
N PRO A 15 32.32 -39.45 7.43
CA PRO A 15 33.78 -39.52 7.36
C PRO A 15 34.23 -40.92 7.78
N ALA A 16 34.99 -41.61 6.92
CA ALA A 16 35.65 -42.84 7.31
C ALA A 16 36.65 -42.54 8.44
N GLU A 17 36.62 -43.35 9.51
CA GLU A 17 37.57 -43.25 10.61
C GLU A 17 39.00 -43.35 10.06
N GLY A 18 39.75 -42.24 10.14
CA GLY A 18 41.14 -42.15 9.69
C GLY A 18 41.37 -41.49 8.32
N ALA A 19 40.34 -41.01 7.62
CA ALA A 19 40.53 -40.16 6.46
C ALA A 19 40.88 -38.73 6.92
N GLU A 20 42.10 -38.27 6.61
CA GLU A 20 42.45 -36.85 6.71
C GLU A 20 41.43 -36.05 5.91
N GLN A 21 40.60 -35.28 6.61
CA GLN A 21 39.66 -34.35 5.98
C GLN A 21 40.49 -33.33 5.22
N GLN A 22 40.60 -33.49 3.90
CA GLN A 22 41.08 -32.42 3.04
C GLN A 22 40.28 -31.17 3.39
N PRO A 23 40.93 -30.03 3.72
CA PRO A 23 40.22 -28.82 4.09
C PRO A 23 39.26 -28.50 2.95
N ARG A 24 37.96 -28.55 3.25
CA ARG A 24 36.91 -28.21 2.30
C ARG A 24 37.30 -26.85 1.70
N PRO A 25 37.47 -26.73 0.37
CA PRO A 25 37.85 -25.46 -0.22
C PRO A 25 36.86 -24.43 0.30
N ALA A 26 37.37 -23.32 0.83
CA ALA A 26 36.53 -22.23 1.32
C ALA A 26 35.48 -21.95 0.23
N PRO A 27 34.19 -21.85 0.59
CA PRO A 27 33.16 -21.58 -0.39
C PRO A 27 33.61 -20.38 -1.21
N GLN A 28 33.83 -20.59 -2.51
CA GLN A 28 34.24 -19.52 -3.40
C GLN A 28 33.13 -18.47 -3.32
N ALA A 29 33.50 -17.25 -2.92
CA ALA A 29 32.58 -16.13 -2.97
C ALA A 29 32.10 -16.02 -4.41
N LEU A 30 30.81 -16.21 -4.63
CA LEU A 30 30.19 -16.04 -5.93
C LEU A 30 30.42 -14.60 -6.38
N ASP A 31 30.88 -14.42 -7.62
CA ASP A 31 31.12 -13.09 -8.18
C ASP A 31 29.80 -12.30 -8.18
N PRO A 32 29.72 -11.15 -7.49
CA PRO A 32 28.52 -10.31 -7.46
C PRO A 32 28.00 -9.99 -8.86
N GLY A 33 28.89 -9.78 -9.85
CA GLY A 33 28.49 -9.50 -11.23
C GLY A 33 27.77 -10.67 -11.90
N ILE A 34 28.10 -11.92 -11.55
CA ILE A 34 27.40 -13.12 -12.05
C ILE A 34 26.05 -13.28 -11.34
N ILE A 35 25.97 -12.95 -10.04
CA ILE A 35 24.72 -12.97 -9.29
C ILE A 35 23.75 -11.96 -9.88
N ASP A 36 24.18 -10.72 -10.12
CA ASP A 36 23.34 -9.66 -10.69
C ASP A 36 22.90 -10.00 -12.12
N HIS A 37 23.75 -10.68 -12.90
CA HIS A 37 23.37 -11.11 -14.25
C HIS A 37 22.33 -12.25 -14.24
N ILE A 38 22.31 -13.07 -13.19
CA ILE A 38 21.38 -14.19 -13.05
C ILE A 38 20.08 -13.76 -12.35
N LEU A 39 20.16 -12.93 -11.31
CA LEU A 39 19.04 -12.52 -10.47
C LEU A 39 18.44 -11.16 -10.87
N GLY A 40 19.12 -10.40 -11.73
CA GLY A 40 18.79 -9.01 -12.00
C GLY A 40 19.36 -8.07 -10.94
N ARG A 41 19.21 -6.77 -11.19
CA ARG A 41 19.56 -5.73 -10.22
C ARG A 41 18.52 -5.70 -9.10
N PRO A 42 18.91 -5.40 -7.84
CA PRO A 42 17.97 -5.38 -6.74
C PRO A 42 16.97 -4.23 -6.89
N ASP A 43 15.68 -4.50 -6.68
CA ASP A 43 14.60 -3.50 -6.78
C ASP A 43 14.89 -2.23 -5.97
N SER A 44 15.51 -2.36 -4.79
CA SER A 44 15.87 -1.20 -3.95
C SER A 44 16.85 -0.22 -4.61
N GLU A 45 17.69 -0.67 -5.54
CA GLU A 45 18.55 0.21 -6.35
C GLU A 45 17.75 0.85 -7.48
N LEU A 46 16.94 0.05 -8.19
CA LEU A 46 16.07 0.55 -9.27
C LEU A 46 15.12 1.63 -8.76
N MET A 47 14.47 1.41 -7.61
CA MET A 47 13.60 2.40 -6.98
C MET A 47 14.30 3.73 -6.69
N LYS A 48 15.56 3.69 -6.25
CA LYS A 48 16.35 4.91 -5.99
C LYS A 48 16.68 5.64 -7.29
N GLU A 49 17.06 4.90 -8.32
CA GLU A 49 17.37 5.46 -9.65
C GLU A 49 16.13 6.11 -10.26
N ASP A 50 14.96 5.48 -10.13
CA ASP A 50 13.70 6.01 -10.63
C ASP A 50 13.31 7.32 -9.93
N VAL A 51 13.39 7.36 -8.59
CA VAL A 51 13.12 8.59 -7.83
C VAL A 51 14.15 9.68 -8.14
N GLN A 52 15.42 9.33 -8.30
CA GLN A 52 16.46 10.27 -8.70
C GLN A 52 16.17 10.83 -10.10
N ALA A 53 15.80 9.99 -11.06
CA ALA A 53 15.41 10.42 -12.40
C ALA A 53 14.17 11.33 -12.36
N ALA A 54 13.15 10.97 -11.57
CA ALA A 54 11.90 11.73 -11.46
C ALA A 54 12.07 13.11 -10.82
N THR A 55 13.03 13.26 -9.92
CA THR A 55 13.33 14.53 -9.22
C THR A 55 14.36 15.40 -9.95
N ASP A 56 15.04 14.86 -10.96
CA ASP A 56 16.01 15.59 -11.76
C ASP A 56 15.31 16.51 -12.77
N ALA A 57 15.27 17.80 -12.45
CA ALA A 57 14.68 18.83 -13.30
C ALA A 57 15.43 19.09 -14.62
N THR A 58 16.60 18.46 -14.82
CA THR A 58 17.33 18.53 -16.10
C THR A 58 16.83 17.51 -17.13
N LYS A 59 16.10 16.48 -16.69
CA LYS A 59 15.43 15.51 -17.56
C LYS A 59 14.13 16.06 -18.12
N SER A 60 13.72 15.52 -19.27
CA SER A 60 12.41 15.82 -19.84
C SER A 60 11.27 15.30 -18.97
N ASP A 61 10.10 15.92 -19.07
CA ASP A 61 8.90 15.48 -18.33
C ASP A 61 8.55 14.01 -18.66
N ASP A 62 8.73 13.59 -19.91
CA ASP A 62 8.48 12.21 -20.34
C ASP A 62 9.44 11.23 -19.67
N GLU A 63 10.76 11.51 -19.63
CA GLU A 63 11.72 10.65 -18.93
C GLU A 63 11.45 10.55 -17.42
N ARG A 64 10.95 11.63 -16.83
CA ARG A 64 10.57 11.67 -15.41
C ARG A 64 9.30 10.87 -15.14
N VAL A 65 8.33 10.93 -16.05
CA VAL A 65 7.11 10.10 -16.01
C VAL A 65 7.44 8.64 -16.21
N ASP A 66 8.28 8.28 -17.19
CA ASP A 66 8.70 6.90 -17.46
C ASP A 66 9.39 6.27 -16.23
N ALA A 67 10.23 7.05 -15.53
CA ALA A 67 10.85 6.61 -14.29
C ALA A 67 9.81 6.35 -13.18
N LEU A 68 8.81 7.23 -13.04
CA LEU A 68 7.74 7.05 -12.06
C LEU A 68 6.78 5.91 -12.44
N ASP A 69 6.55 5.65 -13.74
CA ASP A 69 5.81 4.48 -14.23
C ASP A 69 6.56 3.19 -13.88
N HIS A 70 7.88 3.14 -14.09
CA HIS A 70 8.71 2.00 -13.69
C HIS A 70 8.69 1.78 -12.17
N LEU A 71 8.81 2.86 -11.40
CA LEU A 71 8.71 2.81 -9.94
C LEU A 71 7.36 2.30 -9.46
N GLU A 72 6.26 2.72 -10.11
CA GLU A 72 4.91 2.27 -9.76
C GLU A 72 4.76 0.76 -9.92
N MET A 73 5.28 0.18 -11.02
CA MET A 73 5.30 -1.26 -11.24
C MET A 73 6.07 -2.02 -10.14
N LEU A 74 7.22 -1.49 -9.69
CA LEU A 74 7.98 -2.10 -8.60
C LEU A 74 7.21 -2.06 -7.27
N ILE A 75 6.48 -0.97 -7.02
CA ILE A 75 5.73 -0.72 -5.78
C ILE A 75 4.43 -1.53 -5.68
N GLU A 76 3.93 -2.10 -6.79
CA GLU A 76 2.86 -3.10 -6.73
C GLU A 76 3.23 -4.27 -5.80
N GLN A 77 4.53 -4.55 -5.62
CA GLN A 77 5.02 -5.45 -4.59
C GLN A 77 5.03 -4.74 -3.22
N ILE A 78 4.24 -5.28 -2.28
CA ILE A 78 4.06 -4.70 -0.93
C ILE A 78 5.41 -4.54 -0.19
N ASP A 79 6.37 -5.45 -0.38
CA ASP A 79 7.69 -5.35 0.23
C ASP A 79 8.49 -4.15 -0.29
N ASN A 80 8.39 -3.84 -1.59
CA ASN A 80 9.00 -2.64 -2.18
C ASN A 80 8.31 -1.38 -1.68
N ALA A 81 6.98 -1.36 -1.62
CA ALA A 81 6.23 -0.25 -1.03
C ALA A 81 6.68 0.04 0.42
N ASN A 82 6.89 -1.00 1.23
CA ASN A 82 7.39 -0.86 2.61
C ASN A 82 8.86 -0.38 2.67
N ASN A 83 9.66 -0.65 1.65
CA ASN A 83 11.03 -0.18 1.58
C ASN A 83 11.15 1.32 1.27
N LEU A 84 10.08 1.99 0.81
CA LEU A 84 10.09 3.45 0.59
C LEU A 84 10.55 4.24 1.83
N GLU A 85 10.15 3.81 3.03
CA GLU A 85 10.59 4.44 4.28
C GLU A 85 12.09 4.20 4.53
N LYS A 86 12.55 2.95 4.42
CA LYS A 86 13.96 2.59 4.65
C LYS A 86 14.91 3.23 3.64
N LEU A 87 14.44 3.48 2.42
CA LEU A 87 15.19 4.08 1.33
C LEU A 87 15.08 5.62 1.32
N ASN A 88 14.31 6.22 2.25
CA ASN A 88 14.02 7.66 2.32
C ASN A 88 13.40 8.24 1.04
N LEU A 89 12.49 7.50 0.41
CA LEU A 89 11.87 7.87 -0.87
C LEU A 89 10.52 8.60 -0.72
N TRP A 90 9.93 8.61 0.48
CA TRP A 90 8.65 9.30 0.71
C TRP A 90 8.74 10.82 0.53
N GLU A 91 9.77 11.46 1.08
CA GLU A 91 9.97 12.91 0.98
C GLU A 91 10.09 13.40 -0.48
N PRO A 92 10.96 12.84 -1.34
CA PRO A 92 11.04 13.26 -2.74
C PRO A 92 9.74 12.99 -3.51
N LEU A 93 9.06 11.86 -3.29
CA LEU A 93 7.76 11.58 -3.92
C LEU A 93 6.69 12.59 -3.48
N HIS A 94 6.64 12.91 -2.19
CA HIS A 94 5.73 13.92 -1.65
C HIS A 94 6.01 15.31 -2.21
N SER A 95 7.29 15.67 -2.37
CA SER A 95 7.70 16.94 -2.99
C SER A 95 7.27 17.03 -4.45
N LEU A 96 7.33 15.93 -5.21
CA LEU A 96 6.83 15.91 -6.60
C LEU A 96 5.32 16.15 -6.64
N VAL A 97 4.56 15.62 -5.67
CA VAL A 97 3.11 15.81 -5.59
C VAL A 97 2.71 17.23 -5.19
N THR A 98 3.46 17.86 -4.27
CA THR A 98 3.03 19.11 -3.61
C THR A 98 3.70 20.38 -4.14
N SER A 99 4.87 20.27 -4.78
CA SER A 99 5.58 21.43 -5.28
C SER A 99 4.84 22.07 -6.46
N PRO A 100 4.62 23.40 -6.44
CA PRO A 100 3.99 24.12 -7.55
C PRO A 100 4.84 24.13 -8.83
N ASP A 101 6.15 23.87 -8.69
CA ASP A 101 7.09 23.84 -9.82
C ASP A 101 7.10 22.48 -10.53
N THR A 102 6.45 21.46 -9.97
CA THR A 102 6.38 20.14 -10.61
C THR A 102 5.43 20.18 -11.82
N PRO A 103 5.87 19.73 -13.01
CA PRO A 103 5.01 19.61 -14.17
C PRO A 103 3.79 18.71 -13.88
N PRO A 104 2.57 19.08 -14.34
CA PRO A 104 1.36 18.32 -14.03
C PRO A 104 1.41 16.82 -14.36
N PRO A 105 2.01 16.36 -15.48
CA PRO A 105 2.14 14.93 -15.77
C PRO A 105 3.00 14.18 -14.72
N VAL A 106 4.09 14.80 -14.28
CA VAL A 106 5.01 14.23 -13.27
C VAL A 106 4.33 14.17 -11.90
N ALA A 107 3.65 15.24 -11.48
CA ALA A 107 2.90 15.27 -10.22
C ALA A 107 1.79 14.22 -10.20
N LEU A 108 1.07 14.06 -11.31
CA LEU A 108 0.02 13.04 -11.46
C LEU A 108 0.59 11.62 -11.35
N GLN A 109 1.75 11.36 -11.95
CA GLN A 109 2.38 10.05 -11.91
C GLN A 109 2.96 9.74 -10.53
N ALA A 110 3.59 10.71 -9.87
CA ALA A 110 4.07 10.58 -8.49
C ALA A 110 2.90 10.30 -7.53
N LEU A 111 1.75 10.95 -7.75
CA LEU A 111 0.54 10.69 -6.97
C LEU A 111 0.02 9.25 -7.16
N TRP A 112 0.18 8.68 -8.35
CA TRP A 112 -0.14 7.28 -8.62
C TRP A 112 0.80 6.35 -7.85
N VAL A 113 2.11 6.54 -7.94
CA VAL A 113 3.12 5.80 -7.16
C VAL A 113 2.74 5.79 -5.67
N VAL A 114 2.48 6.97 -5.09
CA VAL A 114 2.06 7.11 -3.69
C VAL A 114 0.75 6.38 -3.43
N GLY A 115 -0.25 6.55 -4.30
CA GLY A 115 -1.54 5.87 -4.16
C GLY A 115 -1.40 4.35 -4.12
N THR A 116 -0.63 3.77 -5.05
CA THR A 116 -0.39 2.32 -5.14
C THR A 116 0.30 1.80 -3.88
N ALA A 117 1.32 2.51 -3.39
CA ALA A 117 2.03 2.13 -2.17
C ALA A 117 1.13 2.05 -0.92
N LEU A 118 0.09 2.91 -0.85
CA LEU A 118 -0.80 3.02 0.30
C LEU A 118 -1.91 1.97 0.34
N GLN A 119 -2.27 1.39 -0.81
CA GLN A 119 -3.46 0.55 -0.91
C GLN A 119 -3.37 -0.68 0.01
N ASN A 120 -4.26 -0.73 0.99
CA ASN A 120 -4.34 -1.80 1.99
C ASN A 120 -2.99 -2.08 2.69
N ASN A 121 -2.15 -1.07 2.83
CA ASN A 121 -0.81 -1.18 3.39
C ASN A 121 -0.63 -0.26 4.62
N PRO A 122 -0.92 -0.75 5.83
CA PRO A 122 -0.78 0.03 7.06
C PRO A 122 0.62 0.62 7.30
N SER A 123 1.68 -0.11 6.94
CA SER A 123 3.06 0.38 7.11
C SER A 123 3.35 1.61 6.23
N ALA A 124 2.92 1.56 4.96
CA ALA A 124 3.05 2.70 4.05
C ALA A 124 2.14 3.87 4.48
N GLN A 125 0.91 3.60 4.92
CA GLN A 125 0.00 4.61 5.46
C GLN A 125 0.62 5.35 6.64
N ASP A 126 1.17 4.62 7.62
CA ASP A 126 1.80 5.19 8.81
C ASP A 126 3.08 5.96 8.48
N SER A 127 3.80 5.57 7.42
CA SER A 127 4.97 6.29 6.93
C SER A 127 4.58 7.61 6.26
N TYR A 128 3.64 7.55 5.33
CA TYR A 128 3.29 8.71 4.50
C TYR A 128 2.54 9.79 5.28
N ILE A 129 1.69 9.43 6.24
CA ILE A 129 0.95 10.41 7.05
C ILE A 129 1.88 11.32 7.87
N LYS A 130 3.11 10.88 8.18
CA LYS A 130 4.12 11.70 8.90
C LYS A 130 4.52 12.96 8.12
N LEU A 131 4.29 12.99 6.81
CA LEU A 131 4.57 14.14 5.94
C LEU A 131 3.40 15.15 5.89
N ASP A 132 2.34 14.94 6.66
CA ASP A 132 1.11 15.74 6.65
C ASP A 132 0.51 15.96 5.23
N PRO A 133 0.19 14.88 4.49
CA PRO A 133 -0.23 14.99 3.10
C PRO A 133 -1.67 15.48 2.92
N LEU A 134 -2.51 15.45 3.97
CA LEU A 134 -3.95 15.69 3.86
C LEU A 134 -4.29 17.09 3.34
N PRO A 135 -3.71 18.20 3.83
CA PRO A 135 -4.05 19.54 3.34
C PRO A 135 -3.82 19.68 1.83
N ALA A 136 -2.71 19.15 1.31
CA ALA A 136 -2.40 19.20 -0.12
C ALA A 136 -3.35 18.31 -0.94
N LEU A 137 -3.55 17.05 -0.52
CA LEU A 137 -4.44 16.12 -1.23
C LEU A 137 -5.88 16.64 -1.27
N LEU A 138 -6.41 17.14 -0.15
CA LEU A 138 -7.76 17.70 -0.08
C LEU A 138 -7.87 18.97 -0.94
N GLY A 139 -6.84 19.82 -0.97
CA GLY A 139 -6.78 20.99 -1.84
C GLY A 139 -6.87 20.66 -3.33
N PHE A 140 -6.32 19.51 -3.75
CA PHE A 140 -6.41 19.04 -5.14
C PHE A 140 -7.79 18.50 -5.52
N LEU A 141 -8.69 18.21 -4.58
CA LEU A 141 -10.06 17.77 -4.90
C LEU A 141 -10.94 18.88 -5.48
N SER A 142 -10.56 20.15 -5.32
CA SER A 142 -11.39 21.24 -5.86
C SER A 142 -11.24 21.35 -7.38
N PRO A 143 -12.35 21.44 -8.14
CA PRO A 143 -12.30 21.67 -9.58
C PRO A 143 -11.78 23.07 -9.94
N THR A 144 -11.80 24.01 -9.00
CA THR A 144 -11.29 25.39 -9.19
C THR A 144 -9.81 25.56 -8.83
N SER A 145 -9.15 24.51 -8.34
CA SER A 145 -7.73 24.56 -8.00
C SER A 145 -6.87 24.79 -9.26
N PRO A 146 -5.74 25.50 -9.16
CA PRO A 146 -4.81 25.66 -10.27
C PRO A 146 -4.38 24.30 -10.84
N ASN A 147 -4.33 24.20 -12.18
CA ASN A 147 -3.98 22.95 -12.89
C ASN A 147 -4.88 21.74 -12.56
N SER A 148 -6.08 21.97 -11.99
CA SER A 148 -7.03 20.90 -11.69
C SER A 148 -7.54 20.24 -12.97
N SER A 149 -7.60 18.92 -12.95
CA SER A 149 -8.21 18.10 -14.01
C SER A 149 -9.00 16.96 -13.37
N ALA A 150 -10.01 16.45 -14.06
CA ALA A 150 -10.78 15.30 -13.58
C ALA A 150 -9.88 14.07 -13.32
N LYS A 151 -8.83 13.89 -14.14
CA LYS A 151 -7.83 12.83 -13.97
C LYS A 151 -7.04 13.00 -12.66
N LEU A 152 -6.59 14.23 -12.36
CA LEU A 152 -5.92 14.54 -11.09
C LEU A 152 -6.84 14.29 -9.90
N ARG A 153 -8.04 14.85 -9.90
CA ARG A 153 -9.02 14.67 -8.80
C ARG A 153 -9.38 13.21 -8.57
N SER A 154 -9.60 12.45 -9.64
CA SER A 154 -9.81 11.00 -9.57
C SER A 154 -8.64 10.25 -8.95
N LYS A 155 -7.40 10.66 -9.27
CA LYS A 155 -6.19 10.05 -8.72
C LYS A 155 -5.99 10.43 -7.26
N VAL A 156 -6.31 11.67 -6.88
CA VAL A 156 -6.32 12.12 -5.48
C VAL A 156 -7.30 11.30 -4.65
N ILE A 157 -8.53 11.06 -5.12
CA ILE A 157 -9.49 10.20 -4.41
C ILE A 157 -8.95 8.78 -4.26
N TYR A 158 -8.27 8.25 -5.28
CA TYR A 158 -7.61 6.94 -5.19
C TYR A 158 -6.52 6.92 -4.10
N THR A 159 -5.66 7.93 -4.05
CA THR A 159 -4.61 8.06 -3.03
C THR A 159 -5.19 8.26 -1.63
N LEU A 160 -6.21 9.11 -1.47
CA LEU A 160 -6.95 9.28 -0.22
C LEU A 160 -7.60 7.95 0.22
N SER A 161 -8.19 7.19 -0.71
CA SER A 161 -8.74 5.87 -0.44
C SER A 161 -7.68 4.92 0.13
N GLY A 162 -6.49 4.88 -0.48
CA GLY A 162 -5.36 4.10 0.05
C GLY A 162 -4.92 4.57 1.44
N LEU A 163 -4.95 5.88 1.70
CA LEU A 163 -4.50 6.46 2.97
C LEU A 163 -5.45 6.19 4.14
N ILE A 164 -6.77 6.32 3.91
CA ILE A 164 -7.78 6.41 4.99
C ILE A 164 -8.60 5.14 5.17
N LYS A 165 -8.70 4.25 4.17
CA LYS A 165 -9.34 2.95 4.35
C LYS A 165 -8.56 2.12 5.37
N HIS A 166 -9.29 1.44 6.24
CA HIS A 166 -8.72 0.62 7.32
C HIS A 166 -7.76 1.41 8.24
N ASN A 167 -7.97 2.73 8.34
CA ASN A 167 -7.10 3.64 9.08
C ASN A 167 -7.91 4.70 9.84
N ALA A 168 -8.66 4.24 10.85
CA ALA A 168 -9.47 5.05 11.74
C ALA A 168 -8.70 6.24 12.37
N PRO A 169 -7.42 6.10 12.78
CA PRO A 169 -6.63 7.25 13.23
C PRO A 169 -6.60 8.38 12.19
N VAL A 170 -6.34 8.09 10.92
CA VAL A 170 -6.33 9.13 9.87
C VAL A 170 -7.73 9.62 9.55
N VAL A 171 -8.75 8.75 9.50
CA VAL A 171 -10.15 9.17 9.31
C VAL A 171 -10.58 10.17 10.40
N SER A 172 -10.14 9.99 11.65
CA SER A 172 -10.46 10.91 12.74
C SER A 172 -9.93 12.32 12.49
N THR A 173 -8.78 12.46 11.81
CA THR A 173 -8.19 13.76 11.48
C THR A 173 -8.94 14.53 10.40
N LEU A 174 -9.83 13.88 9.64
CA LEU A 174 -10.68 14.58 8.66
C LEU A 174 -11.69 15.53 9.33
N ASP A 175 -11.95 15.35 10.63
CA ASP A 175 -12.80 16.23 11.44
C ASP A 175 -12.05 17.44 12.03
N ASN A 176 -10.72 17.52 11.82
CA ASN A 176 -9.92 18.69 12.18
C ASN A 176 -10.32 19.90 11.31
N ASP A 177 -9.90 21.10 11.74
CA ASP A 177 -10.13 22.36 11.01
C ASP A 177 -11.60 22.53 10.60
N GLU A 178 -12.49 22.41 11.58
CA GLU A 178 -13.95 22.49 11.40
C GLU A 178 -14.52 21.43 10.43
N GLY A 179 -13.78 20.33 10.20
CA GLY A 179 -14.18 19.25 9.30
C GLY A 179 -13.86 19.51 7.84
N ALA A 180 -12.82 20.29 7.55
CA ALA A 180 -12.39 20.60 6.19
C ALA A 180 -12.18 19.34 5.32
N GLY A 181 -11.70 18.23 5.91
CA GLY A 181 -11.57 16.95 5.21
C GLY A 181 -12.89 16.35 4.77
N TRP A 182 -13.89 16.34 5.65
CA TRP A 182 -15.24 15.89 5.31
C TRP A 182 -15.95 16.83 4.34
N ALA A 183 -15.74 18.14 4.46
CA ALA A 183 -16.27 19.12 3.52
C ALA A 183 -15.71 18.90 2.10
N ALA A 184 -14.40 18.66 1.95
CA ALA A 184 -13.81 18.38 0.64
C ALA A 184 -14.34 17.07 0.02
N LEU A 185 -14.54 16.03 0.83
CA LEU A 185 -15.16 14.77 0.36
C LEU A 185 -16.63 14.96 -0.02
N ARG A 186 -17.38 15.78 0.72
CA ARG A 186 -18.75 16.16 0.38
C ARG A 186 -18.79 16.89 -0.95
N ASP A 187 -17.96 17.92 -1.12
CA ASP A 187 -17.99 18.77 -2.31
C ASP A 187 -17.61 17.97 -3.58
N ALA A 188 -16.78 16.92 -3.44
CA ALA A 188 -16.47 15.98 -4.52
C ALA A 188 -17.69 15.13 -5.00
N LEU A 189 -18.76 15.02 -4.21
CA LEU A 189 -20.02 14.40 -4.65
C LEU A 189 -20.76 15.24 -5.69
N SER A 190 -20.43 16.54 -5.79
CA SER A 190 -20.99 17.47 -6.77
C SER A 190 -19.96 17.87 -7.83
N ASP A 191 -18.89 17.08 -8.01
CA ASP A 191 -17.88 17.34 -9.04
C ASP A 191 -18.52 17.37 -10.44
N PRO A 192 -18.10 18.28 -11.35
CA PRO A 192 -18.61 18.30 -12.72
C PRO A 192 -18.33 16.99 -13.50
N ASP A 193 -17.29 16.24 -13.12
CA ASP A 193 -16.94 14.97 -13.75
C ASP A 193 -17.60 13.78 -13.05
N ARG A 194 -18.35 12.97 -13.82
CA ARG A 194 -19.04 11.76 -13.35
C ARG A 194 -18.10 10.77 -12.65
N THR A 195 -16.90 10.58 -13.19
CA THR A 195 -15.92 9.61 -12.66
C THR A 195 -15.46 10.03 -11.26
N VAL A 196 -15.25 11.32 -11.05
CA VAL A 196 -14.86 11.87 -9.74
C VAL A 196 -16.00 11.67 -8.73
N ARG A 197 -17.25 12.03 -9.08
CA ARG A 197 -18.43 11.83 -8.22
C ARG A 197 -18.59 10.38 -7.78
N ARG A 198 -18.52 9.45 -8.75
CA ARG A 198 -18.60 8.00 -8.49
C ARG A 198 -17.51 7.58 -7.50
N LYS A 199 -16.25 7.96 -7.75
CA LYS A 199 -15.14 7.61 -6.84
C LYS A 199 -15.34 8.17 -5.43
N ALA A 200 -15.88 9.38 -5.30
CA ALA A 200 -16.16 9.98 -4.00
C ALA A 200 -17.21 9.17 -3.22
N ILE A 201 -18.34 8.81 -3.85
CA ILE A 201 -19.37 8.00 -3.18
C ILE A 201 -18.86 6.58 -2.84
N PHE A 202 -18.10 5.94 -3.74
CA PHE A 202 -17.49 4.63 -3.45
C PHE A 202 -16.51 4.68 -2.28
N LEU A 203 -15.75 5.78 -2.13
CA LEU A 203 -14.88 5.97 -0.98
C LEU A 203 -15.69 6.10 0.32
N LEU A 204 -16.73 6.93 0.35
CA LEU A 204 -17.58 7.09 1.53
C LEU A 204 -18.24 5.76 1.94
N ASN A 205 -18.75 5.00 0.96
CA ASN A 205 -19.31 3.68 1.21
C ASN A 205 -18.27 2.71 1.77
N ALA A 206 -17.05 2.70 1.22
CA ALA A 206 -15.97 1.85 1.72
C ALA A 206 -15.62 2.16 3.19
N LEU A 207 -15.72 3.41 3.62
CA LEU A 207 -15.48 3.81 5.01
C LEU A 207 -16.63 3.45 5.95
N LEU A 208 -17.87 3.35 5.43
CA LEU A 208 -19.07 2.96 6.18
C LEU A 208 -19.19 1.45 6.42
N ILE A 209 -18.71 0.63 5.49
CA ILE A 209 -18.81 -0.83 5.60
C ILE A 209 -17.86 -1.32 6.72
N PRO A 210 -18.40 -1.84 7.84
CA PRO A 210 -17.57 -2.43 8.87
C PRO A 210 -16.77 -3.59 8.28
N GLN A 211 -15.46 -3.53 8.43
CA GLN A 211 -14.62 -4.67 8.12
C GLN A 211 -14.68 -5.57 9.35
N GLY A 212 -15.38 -6.68 9.21
CA GLY A 212 -15.69 -7.58 10.32
C GLY A 212 -14.45 -7.87 11.16
N GLU A 213 -14.65 -7.90 12.48
CA GLU A 213 -13.82 -8.66 13.39
C GLU A 213 -13.48 -9.97 12.69
N LYS A 214 -12.20 -10.21 12.38
CA LYS A 214 -11.80 -11.55 11.99
C LYS A 214 -12.21 -12.42 13.18
N GLU A 215 -13.23 -13.25 12.99
CA GLU A 215 -13.51 -14.35 13.91
C GLU A 215 -12.16 -15.03 14.13
N HIS A 216 -11.67 -14.89 15.36
CA HIS A 216 -10.51 -15.62 15.81
C HIS A 216 -10.97 -17.07 15.82
N VAL A 217 -10.77 -17.78 14.70
CA VAL A 217 -10.84 -19.23 14.70
C VAL A 217 -9.69 -19.65 15.62
N THR A 218 -10.01 -19.80 16.89
CA THR A 218 -9.23 -20.61 17.81
C THR A 218 -9.13 -21.97 17.16
N GLU A 219 -7.97 -22.27 16.58
CA GLU A 219 -7.56 -23.64 16.33
C GLU A 219 -7.50 -24.34 17.68
N GLU A 220 -8.65 -24.87 18.11
CA GLU A 220 -8.72 -25.86 19.16
C GLU A 220 -7.92 -27.07 18.67
N SER A 221 -6.82 -27.32 19.37
CA SER A 221 -6.04 -28.54 19.27
C SER A 221 -6.94 -29.75 19.49
N GLN A 222 -7.42 -30.37 18.41
CA GLN A 222 -7.97 -31.73 18.48
C GLN A 222 -6.81 -32.73 18.52
N ALA A 223 -6.31 -32.94 19.74
CA ALA A 223 -5.68 -34.19 20.11
C ALA A 223 -6.71 -35.33 20.00
N GLY A 224 -6.61 -36.11 18.92
CA GLY A 224 -7.44 -37.29 18.64
C GLY A 224 -6.58 -38.51 18.36
N SER A 225 -6.06 -39.09 19.44
CA SER A 225 -5.28 -40.33 19.54
C SER A 225 -5.82 -41.52 18.75
N THR A 226 -4.96 -42.18 17.95
CA THR A 226 -4.89 -43.65 17.87
C THR A 226 -3.43 -44.09 17.95
N ALA A 227 -3.09 -44.73 19.07
CA ALA A 227 -1.80 -45.30 19.40
C ALA A 227 -1.68 -46.74 18.87
N VAL A 228 -0.50 -47.14 18.36
CA VAL A 228 0.00 -48.52 18.45
C VAL A 228 1.55 -48.52 18.53
N THR A 229 2.03 -48.68 19.77
CA THR A 229 3.12 -49.58 20.25
C THR A 229 4.61 -49.36 19.89
N ALA A 230 5.32 -48.78 20.86
CA ALA A 230 6.62 -49.13 21.49
C ALA A 230 7.73 -49.85 20.70
N THR A 231 8.97 -49.34 20.78
CA THR A 231 10.10 -49.93 21.56
C THR A 231 11.24 -48.89 21.76
N GLU A 232 11.68 -48.67 23.00
CA GLU A 232 12.83 -47.86 23.49
C GLU A 232 14.08 -48.77 23.69
N PRO A 233 15.27 -48.31 24.17
CA PRO A 233 15.82 -46.93 24.32
C PRO A 233 17.30 -46.80 23.86
N ALA A 234 17.85 -45.58 23.80
CA ALA A 234 19.18 -45.22 24.35
C ALA A 234 19.54 -43.73 24.09
N GLU A 235 20.07 -43.11 25.14
CA GLU A 235 20.38 -41.70 25.35
C GLU A 235 21.53 -41.17 24.47
N ALA A 236 21.42 -39.91 24.00
CA ALA A 236 22.57 -39.03 23.81
C ALA A 236 22.16 -37.55 23.88
N ASP A 237 22.81 -36.87 24.80
CA ASP A 237 22.70 -35.48 25.22
C ASP A 237 22.90 -34.50 24.04
N SER A 238 21.97 -33.57 23.82
CA SER A 238 22.16 -32.44 22.90
C SER A 238 21.46 -31.22 23.47
N ARG A 239 22.26 -30.40 24.17
CA ARG A 239 21.87 -29.11 24.73
C ARG A 239 21.38 -28.19 23.62
N LEU A 240 20.06 -28.03 23.55
CA LEU A 240 19.38 -27.02 22.75
C LEU A 240 19.77 -25.62 23.26
N HIS A 241 20.39 -24.82 22.40
CA HIS A 241 20.34 -23.37 22.53
C HIS A 241 18.87 -22.95 22.42
N THR A 242 18.27 -22.60 23.56
CA THR A 242 16.98 -21.93 23.61
C THR A 242 17.23 -20.44 23.49
N ASP A 243 17.35 -19.95 22.25
CA ASP A 243 17.14 -18.53 22.04
C ASP A 243 15.68 -18.22 22.40
N PRO A 244 15.41 -17.12 23.12
CA PRO A 244 14.05 -16.68 23.37
C PRO A 244 13.34 -16.43 22.04
N PRO A 245 12.00 -16.59 21.96
CA PRO A 245 11.27 -16.34 20.74
C PRO A 245 11.55 -14.91 20.26
N ALA A 246 12.21 -14.80 19.11
CA ALA A 246 12.46 -13.53 18.46
C ALA A 246 11.12 -12.81 18.29
N ALA A 247 11.09 -11.52 18.62
CA ALA A 247 9.91 -10.69 18.39
C ALA A 247 9.46 -10.86 16.93
N PRO A 248 8.16 -11.02 16.66
CA PRO A 248 7.67 -11.23 15.31
C PRO A 248 8.15 -10.07 14.43
N HIS A 249 8.81 -10.39 13.30
CA HIS A 249 9.26 -9.40 12.35
C HIS A 249 8.07 -8.52 11.94
N PRO A 250 8.18 -7.18 11.96
CA PRO A 250 7.09 -6.31 11.54
C PRO A 250 6.75 -6.63 10.08
N ASN A 251 5.58 -7.20 9.83
CA ASN A 251 5.00 -7.31 8.49
C ASN A 251 4.11 -6.09 8.24
N SER A 252 3.64 -5.91 7.01
CA SER A 252 2.78 -4.77 6.61
C SER A 252 1.53 -4.59 7.48
N HIS A 253 1.10 -5.63 8.21
CA HIS A 253 -0.07 -5.63 9.08
C HIS A 253 0.26 -5.50 10.58
N ALA A 254 1.53 -5.30 10.97
CA ALA A 254 1.92 -5.11 12.37
C ALA A 254 1.17 -3.96 13.04
N ALA A 255 0.80 -2.92 12.28
CA ALA A 255 0.00 -1.80 12.78
C ALA A 255 -1.39 -2.23 13.28
N ALA A 256 -2.01 -3.27 12.70
CA ALA A 256 -3.29 -3.81 13.17
C ALA A 256 -3.15 -4.57 14.51
N LEU A 257 -1.96 -5.15 14.78
CA LEU A 257 -1.66 -5.75 16.09
C LEU A 257 -1.43 -4.66 17.15
N ALA A 258 -0.83 -3.54 16.77
CA ALA A 258 -0.61 -2.40 17.68
C ALA A 258 -1.90 -1.64 18.00
N ASN A 259 -2.84 -1.56 17.05
CA ASN A 259 -4.15 -0.93 17.21
C ASN A 259 -5.25 -1.82 16.60
N PRO A 260 -5.92 -2.67 17.41
CA PRO A 260 -7.00 -3.55 16.95
C PRO A 260 -8.16 -2.79 16.30
N ASP A 261 -8.45 -1.58 16.76
CA ASP A 261 -9.54 -0.73 16.26
C ASP A 261 -9.13 0.12 15.04
N ARG A 262 -7.90 -0.05 14.51
CA ARG A 262 -7.44 0.69 13.32
C ARG A 262 -8.41 0.57 12.14
N GLY A 263 -9.05 -0.59 11.99
CA GLY A 263 -10.03 -0.82 10.94
C GLY A 263 -11.40 -0.17 11.15
N ALA A 264 -11.68 0.38 12.33
CA ALA A 264 -13.01 0.85 12.74
C ALA A 264 -13.36 2.24 12.18
N THR A 265 -13.41 2.37 10.85
CA THR A 265 -13.73 3.64 10.17
C THR A 265 -15.23 3.95 10.17
N SER A 266 -16.10 2.93 10.29
CA SER A 266 -17.55 3.07 10.18
C SER A 266 -18.18 4.03 11.21
N PRO A 267 -17.87 3.95 12.53
CA PRO A 267 -18.47 4.85 13.52
C PRO A 267 -18.12 6.33 13.29
N LEU A 268 -16.86 6.60 12.93
CA LEU A 268 -16.38 7.95 12.61
C LEU A 268 -17.10 8.49 11.37
N THR A 269 -17.20 7.67 10.34
CA THR A 269 -17.82 8.03 9.06
C THR A 269 -19.32 8.28 9.22
N ARG A 270 -20.04 7.41 9.95
CA ARG A 270 -21.47 7.61 10.26
C ARG A 270 -21.74 8.92 10.98
N THR A 271 -20.89 9.28 11.94
CA THR A 271 -21.01 10.54 12.68
C THR A 271 -20.78 11.74 11.76
N ALA A 272 -19.75 11.66 10.92
CA ALA A 272 -19.41 12.71 9.97
C ALA A 272 -20.50 12.93 8.91
N LEU A 273 -21.15 11.87 8.43
CA LEU A 273 -22.21 11.96 7.43
C LEU A 273 -23.35 12.90 7.86
N ALA A 274 -23.77 12.79 9.12
CA ALA A 274 -24.81 13.64 9.70
C ALA A 274 -24.28 15.03 10.05
N LYS A 275 -23.06 15.12 10.62
CA LYS A 275 -22.47 16.38 11.08
C LYS A 275 -22.17 17.35 9.94
N HIS A 276 -21.70 16.84 8.80
CA HIS A 276 -21.16 17.65 7.70
C HIS A 276 -22.08 17.82 6.49
N GLY A 277 -23.35 17.40 6.61
CA GLY A 277 -24.34 17.53 5.54
C GLY A 277 -24.04 16.65 4.32
N ILE A 278 -23.33 15.54 4.51
CA ILE A 278 -22.96 14.63 3.40
C ILE A 278 -24.21 13.92 2.88
N VAL A 279 -25.10 13.49 3.78
CA VAL A 279 -26.38 12.86 3.39
C VAL A 279 -27.23 13.82 2.57
N ASP A 280 -27.31 15.09 2.98
CA ASP A 280 -28.06 16.11 2.25
C ASP A 280 -27.47 16.34 0.85
N SER A 281 -26.14 16.37 0.73
CA SER A 281 -25.45 16.48 -0.57
C SER A 281 -25.71 15.28 -1.49
N VAL A 282 -25.78 14.06 -0.92
CA VAL A 282 -26.13 12.85 -1.68
C VAL A 282 -27.58 12.92 -2.17
N VAL A 283 -28.52 13.27 -1.28
CA VAL A 283 -29.94 13.41 -1.63
C VAL A 283 -30.14 14.49 -2.69
N GLU A 284 -29.47 15.63 -2.55
CA GLU A 284 -29.53 16.71 -3.54
C GLU A 284 -29.01 16.25 -4.91
N GLY A 285 -27.88 15.53 -4.95
CA GLY A 285 -27.34 14.98 -6.20
C GLY A 285 -28.22 13.92 -6.87
N LEU A 286 -29.08 13.22 -6.11
CA LEU A 286 -30.08 12.28 -6.63
C LEU A 286 -31.33 12.98 -7.15
N VAL A 287 -31.77 14.05 -6.49
CA VAL A 287 -33.01 14.78 -6.86
C VAL A 287 -32.75 15.79 -7.97
N ASN A 288 -31.57 16.43 -7.96
CA ASN A 288 -31.16 17.47 -8.89
C ASN A 288 -29.79 17.07 -9.49
N PRO A 289 -29.79 16.26 -10.58
CA PRO A 289 -28.56 15.77 -11.18
C PRO A 289 -27.62 16.91 -11.58
N VAL A 290 -26.36 16.81 -11.18
CA VAL A 290 -25.31 17.76 -11.56
C VAL A 290 -25.02 17.60 -13.06
N PRO A 291 -25.19 18.65 -13.88
CA PRO A 291 -24.87 18.59 -15.30
C PRO A 291 -23.41 18.19 -15.53
N SER A 292 -23.16 17.35 -16.52
CA SER A 292 -21.83 16.90 -16.92
C SER A 292 -21.65 17.05 -18.43
N GLY A 293 -20.50 16.61 -18.95
CA GLY A 293 -20.15 16.74 -20.36
C GLY A 293 -19.21 17.90 -20.60
N VAL A 294 -18.80 18.11 -21.85
CA VAL A 294 -17.78 19.12 -22.21
C VAL A 294 -18.28 20.53 -21.90
N ASP A 295 -19.59 20.77 -22.07
CA ASP A 295 -20.24 22.06 -21.86
C ASP A 295 -21.38 22.01 -20.81
N GLY A 296 -21.45 20.93 -20.01
CA GLY A 296 -22.59 20.70 -19.10
C GLY A 296 -23.89 20.32 -19.82
N ASP A 297 -23.77 19.75 -21.01
CA ASP A 297 -24.85 19.37 -21.92
C ASP A 297 -25.55 18.06 -21.52
N GLU A 298 -24.90 17.24 -20.73
CA GLU A 298 -25.46 16.00 -20.19
C GLU A 298 -26.07 16.22 -18.82
N ALA A 299 -27.34 16.66 -18.79
CA ALA A 299 -28.14 16.76 -17.58
C ALA A 299 -28.81 15.42 -17.17
N GLU A 300 -28.55 14.33 -17.90
CA GLU A 300 -29.08 13.01 -17.57
C GLU A 300 -28.48 12.47 -16.28
N GLU A 301 -29.28 11.71 -15.53
CA GLU A 301 -28.86 11.06 -14.30
C GLU A 301 -27.59 10.21 -14.50
N ASP A 302 -26.70 10.24 -13.52
CA ASP A 302 -25.54 9.34 -13.48
C ASP A 302 -25.94 8.03 -12.79
N LEU A 303 -26.39 7.04 -13.57
CA LEU A 303 -26.90 5.77 -13.06
C LEU A 303 -25.95 5.04 -12.12
N ASP A 304 -24.64 5.08 -12.38
CA ASP A 304 -23.64 4.43 -11.51
C ASP A 304 -23.50 5.19 -10.18
N PHE A 305 -23.60 6.53 -10.20
CA PHE A 305 -23.64 7.33 -8.98
C PHE A 305 -24.93 7.06 -8.19
N VAL A 306 -26.08 7.00 -8.87
CA VAL A 306 -27.38 6.67 -8.25
C VAL A 306 -27.32 5.31 -7.57
N GLU A 307 -26.81 4.29 -8.27
CA GLU A 307 -26.64 2.95 -7.71
C GLU A 307 -25.68 2.96 -6.51
N GLY A 308 -24.59 3.73 -6.59
CA GLY A 308 -23.65 3.91 -5.49
C GLY A 308 -24.27 4.59 -4.26
N CYS A 309 -25.22 5.49 -4.43
CA CYS A 309 -25.88 6.16 -3.30
C CYS A 309 -26.90 5.27 -2.58
N VAL A 310 -27.48 4.29 -3.28
CA VAL A 310 -28.57 3.44 -2.75
C VAL A 310 -28.06 2.15 -2.11
N ARG A 311 -26.87 1.67 -2.51
CA ARG A 311 -26.22 0.46 -1.98
C ARG A 311 -25.43 0.73 -0.71
#